data_AF-A0A315V0H9-F1
#
_entry.id   AF-A0A315V0H9-F1
#
_cell.length_a   1.000
_cell.length_b   1.000
_cell.length_c   1.000
_cell.angle_alpha   90.00
_cell.angle_beta   90.00
_cell.angle_gamma   90.00
#
_symmetry.space_group_name_H-M   'P 1'
#
loop_
_entity.id
_entity.type
_entity.pdbx_description
1 polymer ?
#
loop_
_entity_poly.entity_id
_entity_poly.type
_entity_poly.pdbx_seq_one_letter_code
_entity_poly.pdbx_strand_id
1 'polypeptide(L)'
;MARETESDMKTVGADEEESDRFSSSALKLYESQFFNFTPQTCMVRIYSSFHESLCDILALVEKVCVRELGKSGTDVPEELLRSRARECTRQLQQFLEKRFKQLSERMEALLMSRCFTIPPNVLLPEDQPHEKYPQDVQEVLKLESSLEDLHRAYEAEVCARQALLAELEEQRQVQQQLDDILAWVRETQAAWAKEGNGNFQESFRLVMQSVKKLQKAINEVLVHSKNTELRAEVQ
;
A
#
# COMPACT_ATOMS: atom_id res chain seq x y z
N MET A 1 0.27 9.97 -68.65
CA MET A 1 1.24 9.50 -67.63
C MET A 1 0.58 9.81 -66.28
N ALA A 2 0.42 8.92 -65.31
CA ALA A 2 1.05 7.64 -65.05
C ALA A 2 -0.01 6.64 -64.56
N ARG A 3 0.25 5.35 -64.86
CA ARG A 3 -0.40 4.21 -64.22
C ARG A 3 0.30 3.99 -62.89
N GLU A 4 -0.45 3.84 -61.80
CA GLU A 4 0.05 3.16 -60.60
C GLU A 4 -0.81 1.91 -60.42
N THR A 5 -0.15 0.77 -60.66
CA THR A 5 -0.65 -0.57 -60.41
C THR A 5 -0.37 -0.91 -58.95
N GLU A 6 -1.43 -1.08 -58.15
CA GLU A 6 -1.36 -1.74 -56.85
C GLU A 6 -0.96 -3.20 -57.07
N SER A 7 0.21 -3.59 -56.55
CA SER A 7 0.58 -5.00 -56.40
C SER A 7 0.19 -5.46 -55.01
N ASP A 8 -0.98 -6.08 -54.90
CA ASP A 8 -1.35 -6.88 -53.72
C ASP A 8 -0.49 -8.15 -53.71
N MET A 9 0.62 -8.11 -52.98
CA MET A 9 1.40 -9.30 -52.67
C MET A 9 0.88 -9.89 -51.35
N LYS A 10 -0.04 -10.84 -51.48
CA LYS A 10 -0.48 -11.73 -50.40
C LYS A 10 0.74 -12.45 -49.80
N THR A 11 1.20 -12.00 -48.64
CA THR A 11 1.96 -12.81 -47.70
C THR A 11 0.97 -13.57 -46.82
N VAL A 12 0.41 -14.66 -47.35
CA VAL A 12 -0.42 -15.60 -46.60
C VAL A 12 0.40 -16.86 -46.37
N GLY A 13 0.65 -17.19 -45.10
CA GLY A 13 1.04 -18.54 -44.72
C GLY A 13 2.15 -18.72 -43.68
N ALA A 14 2.76 -17.67 -43.11
CA ALA A 14 3.83 -17.82 -42.11
C ALA A 14 3.44 -17.32 -40.70
N ASP A 15 2.62 -16.27 -40.60
CA ASP A 15 2.33 -15.64 -39.30
C ASP A 15 1.24 -16.35 -38.49
N GLU A 16 0.41 -17.19 -39.12
CA GLU A 16 -0.66 -17.92 -38.43
C GLU A 16 -0.15 -19.11 -37.60
N GLU A 17 0.94 -19.77 -38.00
CA GLU A 17 1.53 -20.90 -37.24
C GLU A 17 2.37 -20.46 -36.04
N GLU A 18 3.00 -19.27 -36.11
CA GLU A 18 3.75 -18.69 -35.00
C GLU A 18 2.81 -18.07 -33.96
N SER A 19 1.68 -17.48 -34.38
CA SER A 19 0.71 -16.86 -33.48
C SER A 19 0.00 -17.88 -32.56
N ASP A 20 -0.24 -19.10 -33.04
CA ASP A 20 -0.92 -20.15 -32.28
C ASP A 20 -0.06 -20.77 -31.16
N ARG A 21 1.28 -20.70 -31.29
CA ARG A 21 2.23 -21.15 -30.27
C ARG A 21 2.26 -20.29 -29.01
N PHE A 22 1.71 -19.08 -29.06
CA PHE A 22 1.67 -18.13 -27.95
C PHE A 22 0.27 -17.91 -27.36
N SER A 23 -0.71 -18.76 -27.71
CA SER A 23 -2.04 -18.72 -27.07
C SER A 23 -1.95 -19.03 -25.56
N SER A 24 -2.75 -18.34 -24.74
CA SER A 24 -2.77 -18.51 -23.26
C SER A 24 -3.01 -19.97 -22.83
N SER A 25 -3.79 -20.71 -23.60
CA SER A 25 -4.03 -22.14 -23.45
C SER A 25 -2.82 -23.01 -23.81
N ALA A 26 -1.99 -22.59 -24.77
CA ALA A 26 -0.77 -23.31 -25.14
C ALA A 26 0.33 -23.17 -24.09
N LEU A 27 0.34 -22.06 -23.34
CA LEU A 27 1.41 -21.72 -22.38
C LEU A 27 1.25 -22.35 -20.99
N LYS A 28 0.10 -22.96 -20.67
CA LYS A 28 -0.14 -23.64 -19.37
C LYS A 28 0.26 -22.79 -18.16
N LEU A 29 -0.29 -21.58 -18.09
CA LEU A 29 0.08 -20.58 -17.07
C LEU A 29 -0.22 -21.06 -15.65
N TYR A 30 -1.32 -21.79 -15.47
CA TYR A 30 -1.72 -22.33 -14.16
C TYR A 30 -0.73 -23.41 -13.67
N GLU A 31 -0.34 -24.31 -14.56
CA GLU A 31 0.70 -25.29 -14.25
C GLU A 31 2.05 -24.62 -13.99
N SER A 32 2.35 -23.54 -14.70
CA SER A 32 3.59 -22.80 -14.52
C SER A 32 3.70 -22.13 -13.16
N GLN A 33 2.57 -21.69 -12.57
CA GLN A 33 2.51 -21.21 -11.19
C GLN A 33 2.92 -22.30 -10.19
N PHE A 34 2.44 -23.53 -10.38
CA PHE A 34 2.79 -24.66 -9.51
C PHE A 34 4.24 -25.14 -9.69
N PHE A 35 4.68 -25.30 -10.94
CA PHE A 35 6.00 -25.87 -11.24
C PHE A 35 7.13 -24.84 -11.18
N ASN A 36 6.83 -23.54 -11.19
CA ASN A 36 7.80 -22.44 -11.32
C ASN A 36 8.62 -22.47 -12.62
N PHE A 37 8.15 -23.21 -13.61
CA PHE A 37 8.68 -23.24 -14.98
C PHE A 37 7.54 -23.62 -15.94
N THR A 38 7.65 -23.22 -17.20
CA THR A 38 6.70 -23.66 -18.23
C THR A 38 7.03 -25.10 -18.65
N PRO A 39 6.06 -26.03 -18.62
CA PRO A 39 6.29 -27.43 -19.01
C PRO A 39 6.95 -27.59 -20.39
N GLN A 40 6.61 -26.71 -21.33
CA GLN A 40 7.17 -26.66 -22.69
C GLN A 40 8.68 -26.41 -22.66
N THR A 41 9.15 -25.48 -21.82
CA THR A 41 10.59 -25.22 -21.66
C THR A 41 11.31 -26.42 -21.04
N CYS A 42 10.68 -27.10 -20.08
CA CYS A 42 11.22 -28.33 -19.51
C CYS A 42 11.37 -29.41 -20.59
N MET A 43 10.36 -29.60 -21.45
CA MET A 43 10.39 -30.56 -22.55
C MET A 43 11.49 -30.26 -23.57
N VAL A 44 11.66 -29.00 -23.95
CA VAL A 44 12.77 -28.58 -24.84
C VAL A 44 14.12 -28.92 -24.23
N ARG A 45 14.32 -28.65 -22.93
CA ARG A 45 15.58 -28.98 -22.24
C ARG A 45 15.84 -30.49 -22.22
N ILE A 46 14.83 -31.30 -21.89
CA ILE A 46 14.94 -32.77 -21.90
C ILE A 46 15.28 -33.29 -23.30
N TYR A 47 14.58 -32.80 -24.33
CA TYR A 47 14.83 -33.15 -25.73
C TYR A 47 16.29 -32.87 -26.11
N SER A 48 16.77 -31.65 -25.84
CA SER A 48 18.13 -31.24 -26.16
C SER A 48 19.16 -32.09 -25.42
N SER A 49 19.00 -32.33 -24.12
CA SER A 49 19.95 -33.16 -23.35
C SER A 49 20.03 -34.61 -23.85
N PHE A 50 18.90 -35.21 -24.22
CA PHE A 50 18.89 -36.55 -24.80
C PHE A 50 19.48 -36.58 -26.20
N HIS A 51 19.23 -35.56 -27.01
CA HIS A 51 19.82 -35.44 -28.34
C HIS A 51 21.35 -35.27 -28.27
N GLU A 52 21.84 -34.38 -27.40
CA GLU A 52 23.27 -34.21 -27.15
C GLU A 52 23.93 -35.52 -26.69
N SER A 53 23.30 -36.23 -25.75
CA SER A 53 23.80 -37.53 -25.28
C SER A 53 23.89 -38.57 -26.41
N LEU A 54 22.91 -38.59 -27.31
CA LEU A 54 22.92 -39.48 -28.48
C LEU A 54 24.09 -39.16 -29.41
N CYS A 55 24.31 -37.88 -29.69
CA CYS A 55 25.43 -37.41 -30.51
C CYS A 55 26.78 -37.78 -29.88
N ASP A 56 26.93 -37.60 -28.56
CA ASP A 56 28.16 -37.94 -27.83
C ASP A 56 28.46 -39.44 -27.86
N ILE A 57 27.43 -40.28 -27.67
CA ILE A 57 27.57 -41.74 -27.75
C ILE A 57 28.00 -42.15 -29.16
N LEU A 58 27.38 -41.61 -30.21
CA LEU A 58 27.74 -41.93 -31.59
C LEU A 58 29.18 -41.52 -31.92
N ALA A 59 29.61 -40.34 -31.46
CA ALA A 59 30.98 -39.88 -31.62
C ALA A 59 31.98 -40.79 -30.87
N LEU A 60 31.60 -41.31 -29.70
CA LEU A 60 32.42 -42.26 -28.95
C LEU A 60 32.52 -43.62 -29.68
N VAL A 61 31.39 -44.13 -30.17
CA VAL A 61 31.33 -45.38 -30.93
C VAL A 61 32.22 -45.28 -32.18
N GLU A 62 32.14 -44.18 -32.93
CA GLU A 62 33.01 -43.95 -34.09
C GLU A 62 34.50 -44.01 -33.71
N LYS A 63 34.89 -43.30 -32.64
CA LYS A 63 36.28 -43.29 -32.15
C LYS A 63 36.76 -44.68 -31.73
N VAL A 64 35.92 -45.46 -31.06
CA VAL A 64 36.25 -46.83 -30.63
C VAL A 64 36.37 -47.75 -31.84
N CYS A 65 35.44 -47.68 -32.80
CA CYS A 65 35.50 -48.47 -34.04
C CYS A 65 36.78 -48.21 -34.83
N VAL A 66 37.16 -46.94 -35.03
CA VAL A 66 38.43 -46.60 -35.71
C VAL A 66 39.63 -47.15 -34.95
N ARG A 67 39.64 -47.00 -33.62
CA ARG A 67 40.75 -47.47 -32.77
C ARG A 67 40.92 -48.99 -32.81
N GLU A 68 39.82 -49.75 -32.69
CA GLU A 68 39.89 -51.21 -32.69
C GLU A 68 40.21 -51.78 -34.07
N LEU A 69 39.65 -51.20 -35.15
CA LEU A 69 39.99 -51.60 -36.52
C LEU A 69 41.44 -51.25 -36.89
N GLY A 70 41.97 -50.13 -36.39
CA GLY A 70 43.37 -49.75 -36.57
C GLY A 70 44.37 -50.68 -35.86
N LYS A 71 43.98 -51.28 -34.73
CA LYS A 71 44.80 -52.26 -34.00
C LYS A 71 44.84 -53.64 -34.67
N SER A 72 43.84 -53.95 -35.51
CA SER A 72 43.64 -55.31 -36.05
C SER A 72 44.62 -55.72 -37.16
N GLY A 73 45.65 -54.92 -37.46
CA GLY A 73 46.72 -55.27 -38.40
C GLY A 73 46.29 -55.32 -39.88
N THR A 74 45.11 -54.81 -40.21
CA THR A 74 44.68 -54.61 -41.60
C THR A 74 45.51 -53.51 -42.27
N ASP A 75 46.06 -53.80 -43.45
CA ASP A 75 46.90 -52.91 -44.29
C ASP A 75 46.12 -51.73 -44.91
N VAL A 76 45.02 -51.32 -44.26
CA VAL A 76 44.11 -50.28 -44.74
C VAL A 76 44.56 -48.93 -44.18
N PRO A 77 44.70 -47.89 -45.02
CA PRO A 77 45.06 -46.55 -44.56
C PRO A 77 44.07 -46.03 -43.50
N GLU A 78 44.60 -45.50 -42.40
CA GLU A 78 43.78 -45.03 -41.26
C GLU A 78 42.77 -43.94 -41.66
N GLU A 79 43.12 -43.09 -42.64
CA GLU A 79 42.21 -42.08 -43.21
C GLU A 79 41.01 -42.69 -43.94
N LEU A 80 41.20 -43.83 -44.61
CA LEU A 80 40.12 -44.57 -45.26
C LEU A 80 39.19 -45.20 -44.21
N LEU A 81 39.75 -45.72 -43.11
CA LEU A 81 38.97 -46.24 -41.99
C LEU A 81 38.15 -45.14 -41.30
N ARG A 82 38.74 -43.96 -41.06
CA ARG A 82 38.04 -42.81 -40.48
C ARG A 82 36.91 -42.31 -41.36
N SER A 83 37.16 -42.14 -42.66
CA SER A 83 36.14 -41.67 -43.61
C SER A 83 34.97 -42.66 -43.74
N ARG A 84 35.26 -43.97 -43.80
CA ARG A 84 34.22 -45.01 -43.83
C ARG A 84 33.45 -45.11 -42.51
N ALA A 85 34.14 -45.01 -41.37
CA ALA A 85 33.50 -45.00 -40.06
C ALA A 85 32.57 -43.79 -39.93
N ARG A 86 33.03 -42.59 -40.32
CA ARG A 86 32.23 -41.36 -40.30
C ARG A 86 31.00 -41.44 -41.20
N GLU A 87 31.11 -42.01 -42.40
CA GLU A 87 29.96 -42.20 -43.28
C GLU A 87 28.93 -43.17 -42.67
N CYS A 88 29.41 -44.28 -42.08
CA CYS A 88 28.56 -45.25 -41.40
C CYS A 88 27.86 -44.62 -40.19
N THR A 89 28.60 -43.89 -39.34
CA THR A 89 28.06 -43.16 -38.19
C THR A 89 27.01 -42.15 -38.64
N ARG A 90 27.23 -41.42 -39.74
CA ARG A 90 26.26 -40.45 -40.27
C ARG A 90 24.96 -41.12 -40.71
N GLN A 91 25.04 -42.27 -41.38
CA GLN A 91 23.84 -43.03 -41.77
C GLN A 91 23.08 -43.55 -40.54
N LEU A 92 23.81 -44.08 -39.55
CA LEU A 92 23.23 -44.52 -38.28
C LEU A 92 22.58 -43.35 -37.51
N GLN A 93 23.25 -42.19 -37.47
CA GLN A 93 22.75 -40.98 -36.85
C GLN A 93 21.43 -40.53 -37.47
N GLN A 94 21.34 -40.43 -38.80
CA GLN A 94 20.11 -40.04 -39.49
C GLN A 94 18.95 -41.00 -39.21
N PHE A 95 19.23 -42.30 -39.12
CA PHE A 95 18.22 -43.30 -38.77
C PHE A 95 17.74 -43.12 -37.32
N LEU A 96 18.68 -42.97 -36.38
CA LEU A 96 18.38 -42.81 -34.97
C LEU A 96 17.68 -41.49 -34.66
N GLU A 97 18.04 -40.38 -35.32
CA GLU A 97 17.39 -39.08 -35.15
C GLU A 97 15.91 -39.13 -35.54
N LYS A 98 15.58 -39.77 -36.66
CA LYS A 98 14.17 -39.94 -37.08
C LYS A 98 13.39 -40.76 -36.05
N ARG A 99 13.98 -41.84 -35.54
CA ARG A 99 13.37 -42.69 -34.52
C ARG A 99 13.23 -41.97 -33.18
N PHE A 100 14.26 -41.22 -32.79
CA PHE A 100 14.30 -40.42 -31.58
C PHE A 100 13.21 -39.37 -31.60
N LYS A 101 13.10 -38.58 -32.67
CA LYS A 101 12.05 -37.57 -32.83
C LYS A 101 10.64 -38.14 -32.64
N GLN A 102 10.33 -39.26 -33.29
CA GLN A 102 9.03 -39.91 -33.16
C GLN A 102 8.74 -40.41 -31.73
N LEU A 103 9.77 -40.88 -31.01
CA LEU A 103 9.62 -41.33 -29.63
C LEU A 103 9.54 -40.16 -28.66
N SER A 104 10.31 -39.10 -28.88
CA SER A 104 10.31 -37.89 -28.04
C SER A 104 8.99 -37.14 -28.15
N GLU A 105 8.40 -37.03 -29.34
CA GLU A 105 7.06 -36.42 -29.52
C GLU A 105 5.98 -37.20 -28.75
N ARG A 106 6.03 -38.54 -28.78
CA ARG A 106 5.10 -39.39 -28.00
C ARG A 106 5.32 -39.26 -26.50
N MET A 107 6.58 -39.21 -26.08
CA MET A 107 6.95 -39.01 -24.68
C MET A 107 6.48 -37.64 -24.18
N GLU A 108 6.71 -36.58 -24.98
CA GLU A 108 6.25 -35.23 -24.71
C GLU A 108 4.74 -35.18 -24.53
N ALA A 109 3.97 -35.73 -25.46
CA ALA A 109 2.51 -35.76 -25.35
C ALA A 109 2.03 -36.46 -24.05
N LEU A 110 2.69 -37.54 -23.63
CA LEU A 110 2.36 -38.25 -22.40
C LEU A 110 2.73 -37.44 -21.15
N LEU A 111 3.93 -36.88 -21.11
CA LEU A 111 4.38 -36.06 -19.97
C LEU A 111 3.53 -34.80 -19.84
N MET A 112 3.24 -34.13 -20.97
CA MET A 112 2.40 -32.95 -21.00
C MET A 112 0.98 -33.25 -20.51
N SER A 113 0.38 -34.37 -20.90
CA SER A 113 -1.01 -34.71 -20.52
C SER A 113 -1.16 -35.35 -19.13
N ARG A 114 -0.13 -36.01 -18.61
CA ARG A 114 -0.23 -36.80 -17.35
C ARG A 114 0.61 -36.27 -16.20
N CYS A 115 1.75 -35.65 -16.46
CA CYS A 115 2.69 -35.23 -15.43
C CYS A 115 2.68 -33.71 -15.23
N PHE A 116 2.61 -32.96 -16.33
CA PHE A 116 2.61 -31.49 -16.32
C PHE A 116 1.23 -30.89 -16.60
N THR A 117 0.18 -31.51 -16.05
CA THR A 117 -1.18 -30.98 -16.09
C THR A 117 -1.74 -30.98 -14.68
N ILE A 118 -2.26 -29.84 -14.24
CA ILE A 118 -3.07 -29.77 -13.03
C ILE A 118 -4.51 -30.12 -13.43
N PRO A 119 -5.17 -31.09 -12.77
CA PRO A 119 -6.56 -31.40 -13.07
C PRO A 119 -7.46 -30.16 -12.89
N PRO A 120 -8.46 -29.93 -13.75
CA PRO A 120 -9.29 -28.72 -13.71
C PRO A 120 -10.13 -28.59 -12.43
N ASN A 121 -10.30 -29.68 -11.69
CA ASN A 121 -11.05 -29.73 -10.44
C ASN A 121 -10.15 -29.53 -9.20
N VAL A 122 -8.85 -29.26 -9.39
CA VAL A 122 -7.90 -29.07 -8.31
C VAL A 122 -7.51 -27.60 -8.27
N LEU A 123 -7.76 -26.98 -7.13
CA LEU A 123 -7.33 -25.64 -6.82
C LEU A 123 -5.96 -25.69 -6.12
N LEU A 124 -5.04 -24.85 -6.56
CA LEU A 124 -3.74 -24.70 -5.93
C LEU A 124 -3.88 -24.06 -4.54
N PRO A 125 -3.00 -24.38 -3.58
CA PRO A 125 -3.03 -23.79 -2.23
C PRO A 125 -3.02 -22.26 -2.23
N GLU A 126 -2.31 -21.66 -3.18
CA GLU A 126 -2.19 -20.22 -3.38
C GLU A 126 -3.53 -19.57 -3.69
N ASP A 127 -4.45 -20.31 -4.34
CA ASP A 127 -5.74 -19.80 -4.78
C ASP A 127 -6.89 -20.11 -3.80
N GLN A 128 -6.62 -20.81 -2.68
CA GLN A 128 -7.63 -21.08 -1.64
C GLN A 128 -8.39 -19.83 -1.17
N PRO A 129 -7.78 -18.62 -1.06
CA PRO A 129 -8.51 -17.42 -0.71
C PRO A 129 -9.61 -17.07 -1.74
N HIS A 130 -9.40 -17.36 -3.02
CA HIS A 130 -10.37 -17.10 -4.08
C HIS A 130 -11.61 -18.00 -3.99
N GLU A 131 -11.46 -19.23 -3.48
CA GLU A 131 -12.60 -20.12 -3.22
C GLU A 131 -13.36 -19.73 -1.95
N LYS A 132 -12.64 -19.38 -0.87
CA LYS A 132 -13.24 -19.03 0.42
C LYS A 132 -13.89 -17.66 0.42
N TYR A 133 -13.31 -16.72 -0.32
CA TYR A 133 -13.74 -15.34 -0.41
C TYR A 133 -13.80 -14.93 -1.88
N PRO A 134 -14.81 -15.41 -2.63
CA PRO A 134 -15.04 -14.92 -3.98
C PRO A 134 -15.40 -13.44 -3.86
N GLN A 135 -14.41 -12.58 -4.05
CA GLN A 135 -14.61 -11.14 -3.95
C GLN A 135 -15.41 -10.68 -5.16
N ASP A 136 -16.67 -10.32 -4.92
CA ASP A 136 -17.42 -9.53 -5.88
C ASP A 136 -16.77 -8.16 -5.98
N VAL A 137 -16.49 -7.70 -7.21
CA VAL A 137 -15.85 -6.41 -7.47
C VAL A 137 -16.64 -5.28 -6.78
N GLN A 138 -17.95 -5.42 -6.69
CA GLN A 138 -18.80 -4.45 -6.00
C GLN A 138 -18.59 -4.41 -4.48
N GLU A 139 -18.26 -5.52 -3.84
CA GLU A 139 -17.94 -5.56 -2.40
C GLU A 139 -16.59 -4.93 -2.10
N VAL A 140 -15.59 -5.16 -2.96
CA VAL A 140 -14.27 -4.51 -2.84
C VAL A 140 -14.41 -2.99 -2.94
N LEU A 141 -15.14 -2.50 -3.93
CA LEU A 141 -15.38 -1.06 -4.09
C LEU A 141 -16.13 -0.44 -2.90
N LYS A 142 -17.09 -1.19 -2.31
CA LYS A 142 -17.78 -0.75 -1.08
C LYS A 142 -16.82 -0.67 0.11
N LEU A 143 -15.91 -1.64 0.25
CA LEU A 143 -14.90 -1.63 1.30
C LEU A 143 -13.93 -0.47 1.16
N GLU A 144 -13.46 -0.19 -0.06
CA GLU A 144 -12.61 0.96 -0.37
C GLU A 144 -13.31 2.28 -0.01
N SER A 145 -14.56 2.46 -0.43
CA SER A 145 -15.38 3.63 -0.05
C SER A 145 -15.52 3.76 1.47
N SER A 146 -15.82 2.66 2.16
CA SER A 146 -15.97 2.67 3.62
C SER A 146 -14.66 3.01 4.34
N LEU A 147 -13.51 2.61 3.78
CA LEU A 147 -12.20 2.93 4.32
C LEU A 147 -11.89 4.42 4.18
N GLU A 148 -12.21 5.02 3.03
CA GLU A 148 -12.07 6.46 2.81
C GLU A 148 -12.97 7.27 3.74
N ASP A 149 -14.23 6.87 3.90
CA ASP A 149 -15.17 7.52 4.82
C ASP A 149 -14.67 7.45 6.27
N LEU A 150 -14.16 6.29 6.68
CA LEU A 150 -13.60 6.11 8.02
C LEU A 150 -12.33 6.95 8.23
N HIS A 151 -11.47 7.05 7.23
CA HIS A 151 -10.27 7.89 7.30
C HIS A 151 -10.63 9.37 7.46
N ARG A 152 -11.59 9.86 6.66
CA ARG A 152 -12.11 11.24 6.78
C ARG A 152 -12.72 11.51 8.16
N ALA A 153 -13.49 10.56 8.70
CA ALA A 153 -14.04 10.68 10.04
C ALA A 153 -12.95 10.73 11.12
N TYR A 154 -11.93 9.88 11.00
CA TYR A 154 -10.80 9.87 11.92
C TYR A 154 -10.05 11.22 11.92
N GLU A 155 -9.76 11.79 10.75
CA GLU A 155 -9.11 13.10 10.66
C GLU A 155 -9.95 14.21 11.30
N ALA A 156 -11.27 14.20 11.06
CA ALA A 156 -12.18 15.16 11.68
C ALA A 156 -12.19 15.03 13.22
N GLU A 157 -12.19 13.81 13.75
CA GLU A 157 -12.11 13.56 15.20
C GLU A 157 -10.78 14.02 15.81
N VAL A 158 -9.66 13.83 15.10
CA VAL A 158 -8.35 14.34 15.54
C VAL A 158 -8.37 15.87 15.60
N CYS A 159 -8.91 16.54 14.58
CA CYS A 159 -9.07 17.99 14.57
C CYS A 159 -9.99 18.48 15.69
N ALA A 160 -11.14 17.83 15.89
CA ALA A 160 -12.08 18.17 16.96
C ALA A 160 -11.43 18.04 18.34
N ARG A 161 -10.67 16.96 18.57
CA ARG A 161 -9.90 16.79 19.81
C ARG A 161 -8.89 17.92 20.03
N GLN A 162 -8.18 18.34 18.98
CA GLN A 162 -7.23 19.46 19.10
C GLN A 162 -7.94 20.78 19.43
N ALA A 163 -9.09 21.05 18.81
CA ALA A 163 -9.91 22.22 19.12
C ALA A 163 -10.38 22.21 20.58
N LEU A 164 -10.88 21.06 21.08
CA LEU A 164 -11.31 20.92 22.48
C LEU A 164 -10.15 21.12 23.47
N LEU A 165 -8.94 20.63 23.15
CA LEU A 165 -7.77 20.86 23.99
C LEU A 165 -7.38 22.34 24.04
N ALA A 166 -7.48 23.06 22.92
CA ALA A 166 -7.23 24.49 22.86
C ALA A 166 -8.26 25.28 23.68
N GLU A 167 -9.55 24.94 23.55
CA GLU A 167 -10.62 25.57 24.31
C GLU A 167 -10.47 25.33 25.83
N LEU A 168 -10.05 24.13 26.24
CA LEU A 168 -9.79 23.81 27.65
C LEU A 168 -8.68 24.70 28.22
N GLU A 169 -7.62 24.95 27.44
CA GLU A 169 -6.53 25.82 27.87
C GLU A 169 -6.96 27.30 27.96
N GLU A 170 -7.80 27.77 27.03
CA GLU A 170 -8.41 29.10 27.13
C GLU A 170 -9.28 29.23 28.39
N GLN A 171 -10.11 28.23 28.68
CA GLN A 171 -10.95 28.21 29.88
C GLN A 171 -10.11 28.27 31.17
N ARG A 172 -8.96 27.58 31.22
CA ARG A 172 -8.03 27.66 32.36
C ARG A 172 -7.47 29.06 32.55
N GLN A 173 -7.09 29.73 31.46
CA GLN A 173 -6.57 31.10 31.53
C GLN A 173 -7.63 32.08 32.04
N VAL A 174 -8.86 31.98 31.53
CA VAL A 174 -9.98 32.82 31.98
C VAL A 174 -10.32 32.54 33.45
N GLN A 175 -10.28 31.27 33.88
CA GLN A 175 -10.51 30.89 35.27
C GLN A 175 -9.46 31.51 36.20
N GLN A 176 -8.17 31.45 35.82
CA GLN A 176 -7.09 32.07 36.60
C GLN A 176 -7.31 33.59 36.75
N GLN A 177 -7.68 34.28 35.65
CA GLN A 177 -7.97 35.71 35.70
C GLN A 177 -9.14 36.05 36.62
N LEU A 178 -10.21 35.24 36.62
CA LEU A 178 -11.34 35.40 37.53
C LEU A 178 -10.93 35.18 38.99
N ASP A 179 -10.11 34.17 39.26
CA ASP A 179 -9.61 33.88 40.60
C ASP A 179 -8.73 35.03 41.12
N ASP A 180 -7.88 35.61 40.26
CA ASP A 180 -7.05 36.77 40.59
C ASP A 180 -7.92 38.01 40.91
N ILE A 181 -8.98 38.26 40.13
CA ILE A 181 -9.94 39.34 40.40
C ILE A 181 -10.65 39.11 41.74
N LEU A 182 -11.12 37.88 42.00
CA LEU A 182 -11.77 37.54 43.26
C LEU A 182 -10.83 37.71 44.46
N ALA A 183 -9.55 37.33 44.32
CA ALA A 183 -8.53 37.56 45.33
C ALA A 183 -8.35 39.05 45.60
N TRP A 184 -8.18 39.86 44.53
CA TRP A 184 -8.04 41.30 44.63
C TRP A 184 -9.25 41.98 45.31
N VAL A 185 -10.48 41.57 44.97
CA VAL A 185 -11.70 42.08 45.61
C VAL A 185 -11.72 41.74 47.10
N ARG A 186 -11.37 40.51 47.48
CA ARG A 186 -11.30 40.08 48.88
C ARG A 186 -10.23 40.85 49.65
N GLU A 187 -9.06 41.06 49.07
CA GLU A 187 -7.98 41.86 49.67
C GLU A 187 -8.42 43.31 49.89
N THR A 188 -9.08 43.91 48.90
CA THR A 188 -9.62 45.28 48.99
C THR A 188 -10.65 45.39 50.10
N GLN A 189 -11.59 44.43 50.18
CA GLN A 189 -12.57 44.38 51.26
C GLN A 189 -11.92 44.20 52.64
N ALA A 190 -10.89 43.36 52.73
CA ALA A 190 -10.15 43.12 53.97
C ALA A 190 -9.34 44.35 54.41
N ALA A 191 -8.71 45.07 53.47
CA ALA A 191 -8.00 46.33 53.74
C ALA A 191 -8.96 47.40 54.29
N TRP A 192 -10.12 47.56 53.65
CA TRP A 192 -11.18 48.46 54.11
C TRP A 192 -11.66 48.13 55.53
N ALA A 193 -11.88 46.84 55.83
CA ALA A 193 -12.26 46.38 57.16
C ALA A 193 -11.18 46.66 58.22
N LYS A 194 -9.90 46.52 57.86
CA LYS A 194 -8.75 46.80 58.76
C LYS A 194 -8.63 48.29 59.12
N GLU A 195 -9.03 49.19 58.24
CA GLU A 195 -9.06 50.63 58.51
C GLU A 195 -10.21 51.05 59.45
N GLY A 196 -10.96 50.08 60.01
CA GLY A 196 -12.05 50.32 60.94
C GLY A 196 -13.38 50.66 60.28
N ASN A 197 -13.44 50.61 58.95
CA ASN A 197 -14.67 50.82 58.20
C ASN A 197 -15.44 49.50 58.06
N GLY A 198 -16.70 49.48 58.51
CA GLY A 198 -17.61 48.35 58.31
C GLY A 198 -18.07 48.24 56.85
N ASN A 199 -19.27 47.69 56.63
CA ASN A 199 -19.87 47.64 55.30
C ASN A 199 -19.88 49.03 54.65
N PHE A 200 -19.29 49.17 53.46
CA PHE A 200 -19.19 50.43 52.71
C PHE A 200 -20.54 51.16 52.61
N GLN A 201 -21.61 50.42 52.34
CA GLN A 201 -22.95 50.98 52.21
C GLN A 201 -23.47 51.55 53.54
N GLU A 202 -23.15 50.90 54.66
CA GLU A 202 -23.54 51.36 55.99
C GLU A 202 -22.71 52.56 56.45
N SER A 203 -21.41 52.55 56.18
CA SER A 203 -20.51 53.68 56.43
C SER A 203 -20.98 54.93 55.67
N PHE A 204 -21.30 54.80 54.38
CA PHE A 204 -21.82 55.91 53.58
C PHE A 204 -23.18 56.43 54.09
N ARG A 205 -24.07 55.51 54.50
CA ARG A 205 -25.37 55.86 55.11
C ARG A 205 -25.20 56.66 56.41
N LEU A 206 -24.29 56.23 57.30
CA LEU A 206 -24.01 56.92 58.57
C LEU A 206 -23.44 58.32 58.34
N VAL A 207 -22.51 58.48 57.40
CA VAL A 207 -21.95 59.79 57.01
C VAL A 207 -23.06 60.71 56.50
N MET A 208 -23.89 60.24 55.56
CA MET A 208 -25.01 61.03 55.03
C MET A 208 -26.03 61.43 56.10
N GLN A 209 -26.31 60.55 57.07
CA GLN A 209 -27.19 60.87 58.19
C GLN A 209 -26.59 61.93 59.11
N SER A 210 -25.28 61.84 59.38
CA SER A 210 -24.54 62.83 60.17
C SER A 210 -24.49 64.19 59.47
N VAL A 211 -24.27 64.23 58.16
CA VAL A 211 -24.31 65.47 57.35
C VAL A 211 -25.70 66.12 57.41
N LYS A 212 -26.78 65.33 57.30
CA LYS A 212 -28.15 65.86 57.45
C LYS A 212 -28.39 66.47 58.83
N LYS A 213 -27.93 65.81 59.90
CA LYS A 213 -28.03 66.35 61.27
C LYS A 213 -27.22 67.63 61.44
N LEU A 214 -26.00 67.67 60.90
CA LEU A 214 -25.14 68.85 60.93
C LEU A 214 -25.76 70.02 60.19
N GLN A 215 -26.32 69.79 59.00
CA GLN A 215 -27.00 70.83 58.24
C GLN A 215 -28.22 71.39 58.98
N LYS A 216 -28.96 70.52 59.69
CA LYS A 216 -30.05 70.95 60.56
C LYS A 216 -29.55 71.81 61.74
N ALA A 217 -28.49 71.39 62.41
CA ALA A 217 -27.88 72.14 63.51
C ALA A 217 -27.30 73.50 63.05
N ILE A 218 -26.64 73.55 61.88
CA ILE A 218 -26.15 74.79 61.28
C ILE A 218 -27.30 75.74 60.97
N ASN A 219 -28.42 75.23 60.45
CA ASN A 219 -29.62 76.04 60.22
C ASN A 219 -30.22 76.56 61.54
N GLU A 220 -30.26 75.74 62.58
CA GLU A 220 -30.71 76.15 63.92
C GLU A 220 -29.80 77.23 64.53
N VAL A 221 -28.48 77.09 64.41
CA VAL A 221 -27.49 78.09 64.85
C VAL A 221 -27.60 79.39 64.04
N LEU A 222 -27.79 79.33 62.72
CA LEU A 222 -28.03 80.51 61.88
C LEU A 222 -29.35 81.23 62.24
N VAL A 223 -30.40 80.48 62.57
CA VAL A 223 -31.69 81.04 63.01
C VAL A 223 -31.59 81.64 64.41
N HIS A 224 -30.79 81.05 65.30
CA HIS A 224 -30.52 81.59 66.63
C HIS A 224 -29.56 82.80 66.59
N SER A 225 -28.55 82.82 65.72
CA SER A 225 -27.64 83.98 65.59
C SER A 225 -28.38 85.21 65.04
N LYS A 226 -29.29 85.02 64.08
CA LYS A 226 -30.19 86.10 63.59
C LYS A 226 -31.16 86.60 64.66
N ASN A 227 -31.64 85.72 65.55
CA ASN A 227 -32.50 86.11 66.67
C ASN A 227 -31.73 86.84 67.79
N THR A 228 -30.45 86.54 67.99
CA THR A 228 -29.60 87.28 68.94
C THR A 228 -29.17 88.64 68.40
N GLU A 229 -28.97 88.80 67.09
CA GLU A 229 -28.79 90.12 66.47
C GLU A 229 -30.05 90.99 66.61
N LEU A 230 -31.25 90.42 66.39
CA LEU A 230 -32.53 91.12 66.59
C LEU A 230 -32.83 91.45 68.07
N ARG A 231 -32.21 90.76 69.03
CA ARG A 231 -32.31 91.10 70.46
C ARG A 231 -31.27 92.11 70.93
N ALA A 232 -30.14 92.24 70.24
CA ALA A 232 -29.15 93.27 70.51
C ALA A 232 -29.53 94.66 69.94
N GLU A 233 -30.47 94.72 68.99
CA GLU A 233 -31.05 95.99 68.49
C GLU A 233 -32.27 96.48 69.31
N VAL A 234 -32.69 95.77 70.36
CA VAL A 234 -33.86 96.13 71.21
C VAL A 234 -33.48 96.29 72.70
N GLN A 235 -32.21 96.56 73.01
CA GLN A 235 -31.78 97.11 74.31
C GLN A 235 -30.98 98.40 74.10
#